data_AF-A0A7U4PBG9-F1
#
_entry.id   AF-A0A7U4PBG9-F1
#
_cell.length_a   1.000
_cell.length_b   1.000
_cell.length_c   1.000
_cell.angle_alpha   90.00
_cell.angle_beta   90.00
_cell.angle_gamma   90.00
#
_symmetry.space_group_name_H-M   'P 1'
#
loop_
_entity.id
_entity.type
_entity.pdbx_description
1 polymer ?
#
loop_
_entity_poly.entity_id
_entity_poly.type
_entity_poly.pdbx_seq_one_letter_code
_entity_poly.pdbx_strand_id
1 'polypeptide(L)' 'MKIPGIELSTVNPKWRMRVRPWLNMKTLKPVYSVEVHHPEFKVWLAIYAAKRGLKRFKTDEDAKEFIDGLKGRQS' A
#
# COMPACT_ATOMS: atom_id res chain seq x y z
N MET A 1 -10.71 -4.98 13.69
CA MET A 1 -9.84 -5.85 12.86
C MET A 1 -8.51 -5.15 12.64
N LYS A 2 -7.38 -5.73 13.05
CA LYS A 2 -6.05 -5.14 12.82
C LYS A 2 -5.58 -5.59 11.44
N ILE A 3 -5.38 -4.65 10.52
CA ILE A 3 -4.87 -4.95 9.18
C ILE A 3 -3.36 -5.22 9.32
N PRO A 4 -2.84 -6.39 8.89
CA PRO A 4 -1.41 -6.65 8.85
C PRO A 4 -0.70 -5.56 8.05
N GLY A 5 0.36 -4.99 8.63
CA GLY A 5 0.98 -3.78 8.11
C GLY A 5 2.50 -3.88 8.08
N ILE A 6 3.10 -3.13 7.16
CA ILE A 6 4.55 -2.95 7.05
C ILE A 6 4.86 -1.47 6.87
N GLU A 7 5.95 -1.00 7.48
CA GLU A 7 6.35 0.39 7.33
C GLU A 7 6.95 0.65 5.95
N LEU A 8 6.58 1.77 5.32
CA LEU A 8 7.09 2.15 3.99
C LEU A 8 8.62 2.10 3.87
N SER A 9 9.34 2.51 4.91
CA SER A 9 10.81 2.51 4.97
C SER A 9 11.42 1.10 4.84
N THR A 10 10.65 0.05 5.15
CA THR A 10 11.08 -1.35 5.13
C THR A 10 10.64 -2.09 3.87
N VAL A 11 9.87 -1.44 2.99
CA VAL A 11 9.37 -2.05 1.75
C VAL A 11 10.52 -2.18 0.75
N ASN A 12 10.78 -3.40 0.28
CA ASN A 12 11.69 -3.62 -0.83
C ASN A 12 10.95 -3.37 -2.17
N PRO A 13 11.45 -2.47 -3.04
CA PRO A 13 10.86 -2.18 -4.35
C PRO A 13 10.71 -3.41 -5.27
N LYS A 14 11.51 -4.46 -5.08
CA LYS A 14 11.46 -5.70 -5.87
C LYS A 14 10.33 -6.63 -5.47
N TRP A 15 9.69 -6.40 -4.32
CA TRP A 15 8.56 -7.21 -3.91
C TRP A 15 7.33 -6.96 -4.78
N ARG A 16 6.47 -7.98 -4.88
CA ARG A 16 5.21 -7.83 -5.59
C ARG A 16 4.33 -6.85 -4.83
N MET A 17 3.74 -5.91 -5.54
CA MET A 17 2.83 -4.91 -4.98
C MET A 17 1.51 -4.94 -5.72
N ARG A 18 0.41 -4.60 -5.04
CA ARG A 18 -0.90 -4.43 -5.65
C ARG A 18 -1.67 -3.30 -5.03
N VAL A 19 -2.55 -2.68 -5.81
CA VAL A 19 -3.56 -1.77 -5.29
C VAL A 19 -4.69 -2.57 -4.64
N ARG A 20 -5.18 -2.09 -3.50
CA ARG A 20 -6.30 -2.66 -2.77
C ARG A 20 -7.39 -1.59 -2.62
N PRO A 21 -8.59 -1.79 -3.21
CA PRO A 21 -9.72 -0.91 -2.98
C PRO A 21 -10.39 -1.19 -1.62
N TRP A 22 -10.92 -0.14 -1.02
CA TRP A 22 -11.69 -0.16 0.23
C TRP A 22 -12.90 0.75 0.10
N LEU A 23 -13.95 0.45 0.86
CA LEU A 23 -15.06 1.38 1.04
C LEU A 23 -14.78 2.27 2.26
N ASN A 24 -14.77 3.59 2.06
CA ASN A 24 -14.78 4.51 3.19
C ASN A 24 -16.19 4.60 3.75
N MET A 25 -16.43 3.99 4.91
CA MET A 25 -17.77 3.93 5.52
C MET A 25 -18.36 5.30 5.89
N LYS A 26 -17.56 6.36 5.99
CA LYS A 26 -18.07 7.72 6.28
C LYS A 26 -18.59 8.42 5.03
N THR A 27 -17.92 8.23 3.90
CA THR A 27 -18.24 8.94 2.65
C THR A 27 -18.92 8.05 1.61
N LEU A 28 -18.94 6.74 1.84
CA LEU A 28 -19.37 5.70 0.90
C LEU A 28 -18.66 5.76 -0.46
N LYS A 29 -17.48 6.39 -0.48
CA LYS A 29 -16.62 6.49 -1.66
C LYS A 29 -15.48 5.47 -1.59
N PRO A 30 -15.00 4.98 -2.74
CA PRO A 30 -13.80 4.15 -2.77
C PRO A 30 -12.60 4.95 -2.25
N VAL A 31 -11.73 4.26 -1.52
CA VAL A 31 -10.37 4.70 -1.18
C VAL A 31 -9.43 3.54 -1.42
N TYR A 32 -8.20 3.84 -1.83
CA TYR A 32 -7.24 2.83 -2.26
C TYR A 32 -6.08 2.76 -1.29
N SER A 33 -5.48 1.60 -1.12
CA SER A 33 -4.19 1.42 -0.46
C SER A 33 -3.30 0.55 -1.31
N VAL A 34 -2.04 0.41 -0.89
CA VAL A 34 -1.10 -0.52 -1.52
C VAL A 34 -0.74 -1.61 -0.53
N GLU A 35 -0.71 -2.84 -1.04
CA GLU A 35 -0.23 -4.02 -0.32
C GLU A 35 1.03 -4.56 -0.99
N VAL A 36 1.96 -5.05 -0.18
CA VAL A 36 3.15 -5.78 -0.65
C VAL A 36 3.06 -7.24 -0.24
N HIS A 37 3.49 -8.13 -1.12
CA HIS A 37 3.58 -9.54 -0.81
C HIS A 37 4.93 -9.83 -0.17
N HIS A 38 4.93 -10.05 1.15
CA HIS A 38 6.17 -10.34 1.87
C HIS A 38 6.68 -11.73 1.49
N PRO A 39 7.93 -11.88 1.00
CA PRO A 39 8.42 -13.16 0.48
C PRO A 39 8.50 -14.24 1.57
N GLU A 40 8.91 -13.87 2.78
CA GLU A 40 9.05 -14.82 3.90
C GLU A 40 7.69 -15.23 4.50
N PHE A 41 6.85 -14.26 4.86
CA PHE A 41 5.55 -14.53 5.46
C PHE A 41 4.49 -15.02 4.46
N LYS A 42 4.73 -14.89 3.15
CA LYS A 42 3.81 -15.29 2.07
C LYS A 42 2.39 -14.68 2.23
N VAL A 43 2.32 -13.46 2.76
CA VAL A 43 1.08 -12.71 2.97
C VAL A 43 1.16 -11.32 2.35
N TRP A 44 -0.01 -10.74 2.08
CA TRP A 44 -0.14 -9.35 1.68
C TRP A 44 -0.18 -8.45 2.92
N LEU A 45 0.78 -7.54 3.02
CA LEU A 45 0.88 -6.55 4.10
C LEU A 45 0.57 -5.17 3.54
N ALA A 46 -0.32 -4.45 4.21
CA ALA A 46 -0.64 -3.09 3.82
C ALA A 46 0.50 -2.13 4.18
N ILE A 47 0.76 -1.13 3.35
CA ILE A 47 1.82 -0.15 3.61
C ILE A 47 1.35 0.91 4.60
N TYR A 48 2.12 1.11 5.67
CA TYR A 48 1.92 2.12 6.69
C TYR A 48 2.96 3.23 6.55
N ALA A 49 2.51 4.47 6.64
CA ALA A 49 3.37 5.63 6.83
C ALA A 49 3.55 5.85 8.34
N ALA A 50 4.80 5.87 8.82
CA ALA A 50 5.16 5.88 10.24
C ALA A 50 4.29 6.79 11.13
N LYS A 51 4.00 8.02 10.68
CA LYS A 51 3.20 9.01 11.43
C LYS A 51 1.73 9.14 11.00
N ARG A 52 1.31 8.48 9.92
CA ARG A 52 -0.03 8.65 9.32
C ARG A 52 -0.87 7.36 9.27
N GLY A 53 -0.32 6.25 9.75
CA GLY A 53 -0.99 4.95 9.71
C GLY A 53 -1.07 4.39 8.28
N LEU A 54 -2.11 3.63 7.98
CA LEU A 54 -2.32 3.03 6.66
C LEU A 54 -2.26 4.10 5.56
N LYS A 55 -1.36 3.92 4.60
CA LYS A 55 -1.23 4.80 3.43
C LYS A 55 -2.44 4.59 2.51
N ARG A 56 -3.24 5.66 2.36
CA ARG A 56 -4.43 5.68 1.52
C ARG A 56 -4.34 6.71 0.39
N PHE A 57 -5.03 6.42 -0.70
CA PHE A 57 -5.11 7.21 -1.92
C PHE A 57 -6.58 7.43 -2.29
N LYS A 58 -6.88 8.52 -3.00
CA LYS A 58 -8.24 8.86 -3.41
C LYS A 58 -8.66 8.13 -4.70
N THR A 59 -7.69 7.85 -5.57
CA THR A 59 -7.89 7.19 -6.86
C THR A 59 -7.00 5.94 -6.97
N ASP A 60 -7.33 5.07 -7.93
CA ASP A 60 -6.53 3.89 -8.24
C ASP A 60 -5.21 4.29 -8.93
N GLU A 61 -5.27 5.35 -9.74
CA GLU A 61 -4.15 5.94 -10.46
C GLU A 61 -3.09 6.48 -9.48
N ASP A 62 -3.49 7.25 -8.46
CA ASP A 62 -2.56 7.75 -7.43
C ASP A 62 -1.81 6.61 -6.73
N ALA A 63 -2.49 5.47 -6.53
CA ALA A 63 -1.91 4.30 -5.88
C ALA A 63 -0.94 3.55 -6.83
N LYS A 64 -1.24 3.49 -8.13
CA LYS A 64 -0.36 2.94 -9.16
C LYS A 64 0.90 3.79 -9.34
N GLU A 65 0.76 5.10 -9.46
CA GLU A 65 1.89 6.03 -9.54
C GLU A 65 2.80 5.91 -8.31
N PHE A 66 2.22 5.69 -7.12
CA PHE A 66 2.99 5.42 -5.93
C PHE A 66 3.80 4.11 -6.03
N ILE A 67 3.20 3.03 -6.55
CA ILE A 67 3.92 1.76 -6.79
C ILE A 67 5.07 1.98 -7.77
N ASP A 68 4.81 2.69 -8.88
CA ASP A 68 5.82 2.96 -9.89
C ASP A 68 6.95 3.84 -9.35
N GLY A 69 6.62 4.84 -8.53
CA GLY A 69 7.60 5.67 -7.83
C GLY A 69 8.42 4.89 -6.77
N LEU A 70 7.88 3.82 -6.20
CA LEU A 70 8.67 2.92 -5.34
C LEU A 70 9.65 2.07 -6.16
N LYS A 71 9.20 1.56 -7.31
CA LYS A 71 10.02 0.74 -8.21
C LYS A 71 11.09 1.55 -8.93
N GLY A 72 10.78 2.77 -9.34
CA GLY A 72 11.68 3.67 -10.09
C GLY A 72 12.81 4.28 -9.25
N ARG A 73 12.73 4.27 -7.92
CA ARG A 73 13.82 4.73 -7.02
C ARG A 73 15.10 3.87 -7.07
N GLN A 74 15.12 2.81 -7.89
CA GLN A 74 16.30 1.97 -8.12
C GLN A 74 16.93 2.14 -9.52
N SER A 75 16.45 3.08 -10.34
CA SER A 75 17.05 3.42 -11.64
C SER A 75 18.08 4.53 -11.53
#